data_AF-A0A6M0C5S8-F1
#
_entry.id   AF-A0A6M0C5S8-F1
#
_cell.length_a   1.000
_cell.length_b   1.000
_cell.length_c   1.000
_cell.angle_alpha   90.00
_cell.angle_beta   90.00
_cell.angle_gamma   90.00
#
_symmetry.space_group_name_H-M   'P 1'
#
loop_
_entity.id
_entity.type
_entity.pdbx_description
1 polymer ?
#
loop_
_entity_poly.entity_id
_entity_poly.type
_entity_poly.pdbx_seq_one_letter_code
_entity_poly.pdbx_strand_id
1 'polypeptide(L)'
;EYIDRRFTLNLAGILEPHQTNGQTYLKGHADLQVEVELPAPLQLTPKPLIESTGNGLLKSVLLTIKHRLTHQLLEDYLQWASDEVTGAIEQRPDPVFSTNG
;
A
#
# COMPACT_ATOMS: atom_id res chain seq x y z
N GLU A 1 -9.19 -0.12 26.29
CA GLU A 1 -8.08 0.28 25.40
C GLU A 1 -6.77 -0.26 25.99
N TYR A 2 -6.38 -1.50 25.68
CA TYR A 2 -5.16 -2.14 26.24
C TYR A 2 -4.46 -3.09 25.25
N ILE A 3 -5.00 -3.22 24.03
CA ILE A 3 -4.53 -4.15 22.99
C ILE A 3 -3.58 -3.45 22.00
N ASP A 4 -3.73 -2.14 21.76
CA ASP A 4 -3.03 -1.45 20.67
C ASP A 4 -1.53 -1.20 20.89
N ARG A 5 -0.98 -1.42 22.10
CA ARG A 5 0.45 -1.18 22.37
C ARG A 5 1.35 -2.40 22.24
N ARG A 6 0.80 -3.56 21.87
CA ARG A 6 1.53 -4.83 21.80
C ARG A 6 1.86 -5.28 20.38
N PHE A 7 1.59 -4.43 19.39
CA PHE A 7 1.82 -4.74 17.98
C PHE A 7 2.70 -3.66 17.34
N THR A 8 3.81 -4.06 16.74
CA THR A 8 4.65 -3.18 15.92
C THR A 8 4.55 -3.60 14.47
N LEU A 9 4.34 -2.63 13.58
CA LEU A 9 4.29 -2.82 12.13
C LEU A 9 5.44 -2.05 11.48
N ASN A 10 6.30 -2.75 10.74
CA ASN A 10 7.33 -2.13 9.91
C ASN A 10 7.10 -2.53 8.45
N LEU A 11 7.06 -1.53 7.57
CA LEU A 11 6.95 -1.71 6.12
C LEU A 11 8.14 -0.99 5.48
N ALA A 12 8.96 -1.73 4.74
CA ALA A 12 10.07 -1.18 3.97
C ALA A 12 9.95 -1.68 2.53
N GLY A 13 10.02 -0.80 1.55
CA GLY A 13 9.88 -1.22 0.16
C GLY A 13 10.36 -0.18 -0.84
N ILE A 14 10.48 -0.65 -2.08
CA ILE A 14 10.86 0.16 -3.24
C ILE A 14 9.85 -0.06 -4.36
N LEU A 15 9.63 0.98 -5.14
CA LEU A 15 8.82 0.95 -6.37
C LEU A 15 9.65 1.61 -7.47
N GLU A 16 9.69 0.96 -8.62
CA GLU A 16 10.43 1.41 -9.79
C GLU A 16 9.64 1.18 -11.08
N PRO A 17 9.76 2.09 -12.07
CA PRO A 17 9.23 1.86 -13.39
C PRO A 17 10.05 0.78 -14.12
N HIS A 18 9.35 -0.17 -14.74
CA HIS A 18 9.93 -1.28 -15.47
C HIS A 18 9.29 -1.40 -16.84
N GLN A 19 10.08 -1.23 -17.90
CA GLN A 19 9.62 -1.36 -19.28
C GLN A 19 9.52 -2.83 -19.69
N THR A 20 8.38 -3.25 -20.24
CA THR A 20 8.21 -4.57 -20.86
C THR A 20 7.42 -4.41 -22.16
N ASN A 21 7.94 -4.92 -23.28
CA ASN A 21 7.28 -4.83 -24.59
C ASN A 21 6.84 -3.40 -25.00
N GLY A 22 7.62 -2.38 -24.64
CA GLY A 22 7.32 -0.98 -24.94
C GLY A 22 6.22 -0.35 -24.06
N GLN A 23 5.77 -1.05 -23.02
CA GLN A 23 4.85 -0.51 -22.01
C GLN A 23 5.55 -0.37 -20.66
N THR A 24 5.31 0.76 -19.98
CA THR A 24 5.81 1.02 -18.63
C THR A 24 4.92 0.31 -17.61
N TYR A 25 5.49 -0.59 -16.82
CA TYR A 25 4.86 -1.21 -15.67
C TYR A 25 5.47 -0.69 -14.39
N LEU A 26 4.70 -0.59 -13.32
CA LEU A 26 5.27 -0.35 -11.99
C LEU A 26 5.62 -1.70 -11.36
N LYS A 27 6.87 -1.89 -10.98
CA LYS A 27 7.32 -3.04 -10.19
C LYS A 27 7.83 -2.55 -8.84
N GLY A 28 7.64 -3.36 -7.82
CA GLY A 28 8.17 -3.06 -6.52
C GLY A 28 8.24 -4.29 -5.65
N HIS A 29 9.00 -4.15 -4.58
CA HIS A 29 9.12 -5.14 -3.52
C HIS A 29 8.93 -4.42 -2.19
N ALA A 30 8.18 -5.04 -1.29
CA ALA A 30 7.99 -4.51 0.05
C ALA A 30 8.00 -5.64 1.06
N ASP A 31 8.78 -5.45 2.12
CA ASP A 31 8.88 -6.33 3.27
C ASP A 31 8.00 -5.78 4.38
N LEU A 32 7.13 -6.65 4.91
CA LEU A 32 6.21 -6.34 5.99
C LEU A 32 6.55 -7.21 7.21
N GLN A 33 6.93 -6.55 8.31
CA GLN A 33 7.21 -7.20 9.59
C GLN A 33 6.14 -6.82 10.61
N VAL A 34 5.65 -7.83 11.33
CA VAL A 34 4.72 -7.66 12.45
C VAL A 34 5.33 -8.32 13.68
N GLU A 35 5.47 -7.55 14.75
CA GLU A 35 5.90 -8.03 16.06
C GLU A 35 4.73 -7.99 17.03
N VAL A 36 4.61 -9.02 17.87
CA VAL A 36 3.53 -9.14 18.85
C VAL A 36 4.10 -9.51 20.21
N GLU A 37 3.80 -8.69 21.21
CA GLU A 37 4.09 -9.02 22.59
C GLU A 37 2.99 -9.93 23.15
N LEU A 38 3.39 -11.08 23.71
CA LEU A 38 2.45 -12.04 24.29
C LEU A 38 1.93 -11.56 25.66
N PRO A 39 0.62 -11.39 25.86
CA PRO A 39 0.02 -11.05 27.15
C PRO A 39 0.34 -12.08 28.26
N ALA A 40 0.53 -11.61 29.50
CA ALA A 40 0.74 -12.47 30.67
C ALA A 40 -0.28 -13.62 30.83
N PRO A 41 -1.60 -13.45 30.60
CA PRO A 41 -2.57 -14.55 30.69
C PRO A 41 -2.29 -15.72 29.73
N LEU A 42 -1.63 -15.45 28.60
CA LEU A 42 -1.33 -16.47 27.60
C LEU A 42 -0.08 -17.29 27.93
N GLN A 43 0.70 -16.90 28.95
CA GLN A 43 1.91 -17.62 29.36
C GLN A 43 1.64 -19.03 29.91
N LEU A 44 0.41 -19.30 30.38
CA LEU A 44 -0.01 -20.62 30.87
C LEU A 44 -0.54 -21.54 29.75
N THR A 45 -0.62 -21.04 28.52
CA THR A 45 -1.12 -21.82 27.38
C THR A 45 0.02 -22.66 26.77
N PRO A 46 -0.22 -23.91 26.38
CA PRO A 46 0.77 -24.72 25.68
C PRO A 46 1.31 -24.01 24.43
N LYS A 47 2.64 -23.99 24.30
CA LYS A 47 3.36 -23.34 23.19
C LYS A 47 2.80 -23.68 21.80
N PRO A 48 2.44 -24.94 21.46
CA PRO A 48 1.90 -25.25 20.13
C PRO A 48 0.57 -24.57 19.82
N LEU A 49 -0.28 -24.36 20.83
CA LEU A 49 -1.57 -23.68 20.67
C LEU A 49 -1.37 -22.17 20.49
N ILE A 50 -0.42 -21.58 21.24
CA ILE A 50 -0.02 -20.18 21.07
C ILE A 50 0.54 -19.94 19.67
N GLU A 51 1.43 -20.80 19.20
CA GLU A 51 2.06 -20.67 17.89
C GLU A 51 1.05 -20.83 16.76
N SER A 52 0.21 -21.88 16.79
CA SER A 52 -0.79 -22.12 15.74
C SER A 52 -1.85 -21.03 15.68
N THR A 53 -2.38 -20.61 16.84
CA THR A 53 -3.38 -19.54 16.92
C THR A 53 -2.78 -18.19 16.54
N GLY A 54 -1.58 -17.88 17.05
CA GLY A 54 -0.84 -16.66 16.74
C GLY A 54 -0.50 -16.56 15.26
N ASN A 55 0.02 -17.63 14.65
CA ASN A 55 0.32 -17.66 13.22
C ASN A 55 -0.95 -17.49 12.36
N GLY A 56 -2.07 -18.11 12.76
CA GLY A 56 -3.35 -17.94 12.07
C GLY A 56 -3.85 -16.49 12.09
N LEU A 57 -3.83 -15.87 13.26
CA LEU A 57 -4.22 -14.48 13.44
C LEU A 57 -3.28 -13.51 12.72
N LEU A 58 -1.97 -13.68 12.88
CA LEU A 58 -0.96 -12.85 12.22
C LEU A 58 -1.10 -12.93 10.70
N LYS A 59 -1.33 -14.13 10.15
CA LYS A 59 -1.54 -14.31 8.71
C LYS A 59 -2.76 -13.54 8.20
N SER A 60 -3.88 -13.55 8.93
CA SER A 60 -5.09 -12.83 8.50
C SER A 60 -4.91 -11.32 8.56
N VAL A 61 -4.22 -10.82 9.60
CA VAL A 61 -3.86 -9.40 9.74
C VAL A 61 -2.91 -8.96 8.61
N LEU A 62 -1.83 -9.70 8.38
CA LEU A 62 -0.86 -9.45 7.30
C LEU A 62 -1.54 -9.42 5.93
N LEU A 63 -2.44 -10.37 5.65
CA LEU A 63 -3.17 -10.43 4.39
C LEU A 63 -4.08 -9.20 4.20
N THR A 64 -4.76 -8.79 5.28
CA THR A 64 -5.62 -7.59 5.27
C THR A 64 -4.82 -6.32 5.03
N ILE A 65 -3.66 -6.18 5.68
CA ILE A 65 -2.75 -5.03 5.49
C ILE A 65 -2.24 -4.99 4.05
N LYS A 66 -1.74 -6.11 3.52
CA LYS A 66 -1.29 -6.20 2.12
C LYS A 66 -2.37 -5.75 1.14
N HIS A 67 -3.60 -6.23 1.33
CA HIS A 67 -4.72 -5.88 0.47
C HIS A 67 -5.00 -4.37 0.51
N ARG A 68 -5.07 -3.78 1.70
CA ARG A 68 -5.30 -2.33 1.87
C ARG A 68 -4.20 -1.48 1.25
N LEU A 69 -2.93 -1.84 1.47
CA LEU A 69 -1.80 -1.11 0.89
C LEU A 69 -1.79 -1.17 -0.63
N THR A 70 -2.10 -2.34 -1.20
CA THR A 70 -2.13 -2.51 -2.66
C THR A 70 -3.27 -1.70 -3.29
N HIS A 71 -4.43 -1.69 -2.64
CA HIS A 71 -5.58 -0.90 -3.09
C HIS A 71 -5.29 0.60 -3.01
N GLN A 72 -4.82 1.07 -1.85
CA GLN A 72 -4.54 2.48 -1.62
C GLN A 72 -3.45 3.01 -2.56
N LEU A 73 -2.36 2.25 -2.74
CA LEU A 73 -1.30 2.62 -3.68
C LEU A 73 -1.81 2.77 -5.12
N LEU A 74 -2.69 1.86 -5.55
CA LEU A 74 -3.28 1.92 -6.89
C LEU A 74 -4.23 3.12 -7.03
N GLU A 75 -5.08 3.35 -6.03
CA GLU A 75 -5.97 4.52 -6.01
C GLU A 75 -5.19 5.83 -6.03
N ASP A 76 -4.18 5.97 -5.16
CA ASP A 76 -3.32 7.16 -5.08
C ASP A 76 -2.59 7.40 -6.42
N TYR A 77 -2.10 6.33 -7.06
CA TYR A 77 -1.46 6.43 -8.38
C TYR A 77 -2.46 6.84 -9.48
N LEU A 78 -3.64 6.23 -9.52
CA LEU A 78 -4.67 6.57 -10.50
C LEU A 78 -5.15 8.01 -10.33
N GLN A 79 -5.28 8.47 -9.09
CA GLN A 79 -5.61 9.85 -8.78
C GLN A 79 -4.50 10.79 -9.24
N TRP A 80 -3.24 10.53 -8.88
CA TRP A 80 -2.09 11.33 -9.34
C TRP A 80 -2.00 11.40 -10.88
N ALA A 81 -2.16 10.27 -11.56
CA ALA A 81 -2.12 10.21 -13.02
C ALA A 81 -3.30 10.97 -13.68
N SER A 82 -4.48 10.93 -13.06
CA SER A 82 -5.67 11.66 -13.56
C SER A 82 -5.56 13.17 -13.34
N ASP A 83 -4.95 13.57 -12.22
CA ASP A 83 -4.68 14.98 -11.91
C ASP A 83 -3.65 15.58 -12.89
N GLU A 84 -2.62 14.81 -13.30
CA GLU A 84 -1.70 15.24 -14.38
C GLU A 84 -2.42 15.41 -15.73
N VAL A 85 -3.33 14.49 -16.08
CA VAL A 85 -4.10 14.57 -17.32
C VAL A 85 -5.04 15.78 -17.32
N THR A 86 -5.63 16.10 -16.18
CA THR A 86 -6.55 17.25 -16.05
C THR A 86 -5.80 18.58 -16.06
N GLY A 87 -4.64 18.67 -15.39
CA GLY A 87 -3.78 19.84 -15.42
C GLY A 87 -3.16 20.15 -16.80
N ALA A 88 -3.02 19.13 -17.66
CA ALA A 88 -2.56 19.32 -19.04
C ALA A 88 -3.63 19.91 -19.99
N ILE A 89 -4.91 19.87 -19.61
CA ILE A 89 -6.03 20.35 -20.47
C ILE A 89 -6.33 21.84 -20.24
N GLU A 90 -5.87 22.45 -19.13
CA GLU A 90 -6.14 23.87 -18.82
C GLU A 90 -5.08 24.88 -19.33
N GLN A 91 -4.03 24.44 -20.04
CA GLN A 91 -2.99 25.34 -20.60
C GLN A 91 -2.91 25.37 -22.14
N ARG A 92 -4.04 25.28 -22.83
CA ARG A 92 -4.11 25.70 -24.23
C ARG A 92 -4.82 27.05 -24.31
N PRO A 93 -4.12 28.19 -24.46
CA PRO A 93 -4.77 29.38 -24.97
C PRO A 93 -5.28 29.01 -26.36
N ASP A 94 -6.60 29.13 -26.56
CA ASP A 94 -7.21 28.97 -27.87
C ASP A 94 -6.41 29.78 -28.91
N PRO A 95 -6.07 29.23 -30.08
CA PRO A 95 -5.50 30.04 -31.13
C PRO A 95 -6.59 31.03 -31.57
N VAL A 96 -6.45 32.28 -31.11
CA VAL A 96 -7.22 33.41 -31.62
C VAL A 96 -6.78 33.60 -33.06
N PHE A 97 -7.48 32.96 -34.00
CA PHE A 97 -7.45 33.37 -35.39
C PHE A 97 -8.28 34.65 -35.51
N SER A 98 -7.65 35.78 -35.20
CA SER A 98 -8.08 37.08 -35.72
C SER A 98 -7.82 37.07 -37.23
N THR A 99 -8.87 36.86 -38.01
CA THR A 99 -8.91 37.33 -39.39
C THR A 99 -9.89 38.50 -39.45
N ASN A 100 -9.41 39.66 -39.01
CA ASN A 100 -9.93 40.92 -39.52
C ASN A 100 -9.31 41.14 -40.90
N GLY A 101 -10.14 41.28 -41.94
CA GLY A 101 -9.71 41.60 -43.30
C GLY A 101 -10.57 40.92 -44.35
#